data_AF-A0A2A5CUD0-F1
#
_entry.id   AF-A0A2A5CUD0-F1
#
_cell.length_a   1.000
_cell.length_b   1.000
_cell.length_c   1.000
_cell.angle_alpha   90.00
_cell.angle_beta   90.00
_cell.angle_gamma   90.00
#
_symmetry.space_group_name_H-M   'P 1'
#
loop_
_entity.id
_entity.type
_entity.pdbx_description
1 polymer ?
#
loop_
_entity_poly.entity_id
_entity_poly.type
_entity_poly.pdbx_seq_one_letter_code
_entity_poly.pdbx_strand_id
1 'polypeptide(L)'
;MYLLFQQKVYDEAEALLLELAPGTDKLIKAPEPVTFKALGNSGVISQLVTVYRAQGKNQLADQLASRLKLIDQEDLVENAFNFEVQNDLVLAEVKAAQQHYDQAMNYLQSAIDKGFLLNWRVLIAYNPVFTALHKDPRYIALINQLETEALRQKALQQVVDQR
;
A
#
# COMPACT_ATOMS: atom_id res chain seq x y z
N MET A 1 11.83 -1.58 2.51
CA MET A 1 10.85 -2.55 3.07
C MET A 1 10.82 -3.90 2.38
N TYR A 2 10.58 -4.02 1.07
CA TYR A 2 10.50 -5.31 0.35
C TYR A 2 11.61 -6.33 0.71
N LEU A 3 12.88 -5.90 0.66
CA LEU A 3 14.03 -6.76 0.96
C LEU A 3 14.03 -7.31 2.39
N LEU A 4 13.71 -6.47 3.38
CA LEU A 4 13.61 -6.89 4.78
C LEU A 4 12.52 -7.95 4.97
N PHE A 5 11.39 -7.78 4.26
CA PHE A 5 10.28 -8.73 4.30
C PHE A 5 10.63 -10.07 3.66
N GLN A 6 11.37 -10.06 2.54
CA GLN A 6 11.87 -11.27 1.88
C GLN A 6 12.91 -12.02 2.74
N GLN A 7 13.77 -11.27 3.44
CA GLN A 7 14.76 -11.83 4.35
C GLN A 7 14.17 -12.23 5.71
N LYS A 8 12.87 -11.97 5.93
CA LYS A 8 12.14 -12.22 7.19
C LYS A 8 12.75 -11.52 8.40
N VAL A 9 13.43 -10.40 8.18
CA VAL A 9 14.04 -9.59 9.25
C VAL A 9 13.05 -8.54 9.70
N TYR A 10 12.00 -9.00 10.39
CA TYR A 10 10.84 -8.16 10.71
C TYR A 10 11.11 -7.14 11.82
N ASP A 11 12.06 -7.42 12.72
CA ASP A 11 12.42 -6.48 13.79
C ASP A 11 13.13 -5.24 13.24
N GLU A 12 14.00 -5.39 12.24
CA GLU A 12 14.62 -4.26 11.52
C GLU A 12 13.60 -3.47 10.69
N ALA A 13 12.65 -4.17 10.08
CA ALA A 13 11.55 -3.54 9.37
C ALA A 13 10.67 -2.68 10.29
N GLU A 14 10.33 -3.21 11.47
CA GLU A 14 9.60 -2.47 12.51
C GLU A 14 10.36 -1.23 12.94
N ALA A 15 11.65 -1.35 13.28
CA ALA A 15 12.47 -0.23 13.71
C ALA A 15 12.49 0.90 12.68
N LEU A 16 12.74 0.57 11.41
CA LEU A 16 12.75 1.54 10.32
C LEU A 16 11.40 2.25 10.14
N LEU A 17 10.29 1.50 10.21
CA LEU A 17 8.95 2.09 10.06
C LEU A 17 8.58 2.99 11.24
N LEU A 18 9.00 2.64 12.46
CA LEU A 18 8.80 3.48 13.64
C LEU A 18 9.61 4.78 13.60
N GLU A 19 10.81 4.77 12.99
CA GLU A 19 11.58 6.00 12.73
C GLU A 19 10.85 6.93 11.75
N LEU A 20 10.18 6.37 10.73
CA LEU A 20 9.43 7.12 9.73
C LEU A 20 8.07 7.63 10.24
N ALA A 21 7.49 6.97 11.24
CA ALA A 21 6.23 7.37 11.86
C ALA A 21 6.37 7.53 13.39
N PRO A 22 7.12 8.56 13.84
CA PRO A 22 7.27 8.82 15.27
C PRO A 22 5.89 9.09 15.91
N GLY A 23 5.68 8.54 17.10
CA GLY A 23 4.40 8.66 17.82
C GLY A 23 3.38 7.57 17.50
N THR A 24 3.75 6.55 16.72
CA THR A 24 2.91 5.37 16.48
C THR A 24 2.50 4.66 17.78
N ASP A 25 3.36 4.66 18.79
CA ASP A 25 3.06 4.12 20.12
C ASP A 25 1.88 4.85 20.79
N LYS A 26 1.79 6.18 20.62
CA LYS A 26 0.67 7.00 21.09
C LYS A 26 -0.60 6.70 20.30
N LEU A 27 -0.47 6.51 18.99
CA LEU A 27 -1.58 6.15 18.10
C LEU A 27 -2.20 4.80 18.49
N ILE A 28 -1.37 3.81 18.84
CA ILE A 28 -1.83 2.50 19.32
C ILE A 28 -2.60 2.64 20.64
N LYS A 29 -2.07 3.44 21.58
CA LYS A 29 -2.60 3.58 22.95
C LYS A 29 -3.78 4.54 23.11
N ALA A 30 -4.05 5.39 22.12
CA ALA A 30 -5.11 6.40 22.21
C ALA A 30 -6.53 5.77 22.23
N PRO A 31 -7.52 6.36 22.92
CA PRO A 31 -8.91 5.91 22.80
C PRO A 31 -9.49 6.25 21.41
N GLU A 32 -10.35 5.39 20.86
CA GLU A 32 -11.15 5.73 19.67
C GLU A 32 -12.21 6.81 20.01
N PRO A 33 -12.53 7.76 19.11
CA PRO A 33 -11.95 7.98 17.79
C PRO A 33 -10.76 8.96 17.84
N VAL A 34 -9.63 8.58 17.24
CA VAL A 34 -8.59 9.54 16.85
C VAL A 34 -8.80 9.85 15.38
N THR A 35 -9.15 11.09 15.05
CA THR A 35 -9.21 11.53 13.65
C THR A 35 -7.82 11.42 13.03
N PHE A 36 -7.68 10.53 12.06
CA PHE A 36 -6.43 10.35 11.33
C PHE A 36 -6.36 11.47 10.29
N LYS A 37 -5.57 12.54 10.53
CA LYS A 37 -5.34 13.57 9.50
C LYS A 37 -4.58 12.90 8.35
N ALA A 38 -5.30 12.63 7.26
CA ALA A 38 -5.32 11.29 6.65
C ALA A 38 -4.16 10.87 5.75
N LEU A 39 -3.16 11.71 5.49
CA LEU A 39 -2.26 11.46 4.35
C LEU A 39 -0.79 11.29 4.69
N GLY A 40 -0.28 11.87 5.78
CA GLY A 40 1.17 11.93 6.00
C GLY A 40 1.83 10.55 6.11
N ASN A 41 1.19 9.63 6.85
CA ASN A 41 1.84 8.38 7.29
C ASN A 41 1.01 7.11 7.03
N SER A 42 -0.11 7.15 6.29
CA SER A 42 -0.98 5.99 6.07
C SER A 42 -0.23 4.80 5.48
N GLY A 43 0.62 5.02 4.48
CA GLY A 43 1.45 3.98 3.88
C GLY A 43 2.46 3.36 4.85
N VAL A 44 3.02 4.15 5.78
CA VAL A 44 3.93 3.64 6.82
C VAL A 44 3.15 2.79 7.83
N ILE A 45 1.97 3.24 8.24
CA ILE A 45 1.10 2.50 9.17
C ILE A 45 0.61 1.20 8.54
N SER A 46 0.17 1.20 7.28
CA SER A 46 -0.23 -0.02 6.55
C SER A 46 0.92 -1.03 6.48
N GLN A 47 2.15 -0.58 6.20
CA GLN A 47 3.32 -1.45 6.21
C GLN A 47 3.64 -1.99 7.61
N LEU A 48 3.49 -1.18 8.66
CA LEU A 48 3.73 -1.61 10.04
C LEU A 48 2.70 -2.64 10.50
N VAL A 49 1.43 -2.49 10.11
CA VAL A 49 0.39 -3.52 10.32
C VAL A 49 0.84 -4.85 9.73
N THR A 50 1.35 -4.83 8.49
CA THR A 50 1.85 -6.03 7.81
C THR A 50 3.06 -6.64 8.53
N VAL A 51 3.99 -5.84 9.02
CA VAL A 51 5.14 -6.31 9.82
C VAL A 51 4.68 -6.94 11.13
N TYR A 52 3.76 -6.31 11.87
CA TYR A 52 3.20 -6.87 13.11
C TYR A 52 2.48 -8.20 12.87
N ARG A 53 1.71 -8.33 11.80
CA ARG A 53 1.09 -9.63 11.44
C ARG A 53 2.14 -10.69 11.15
N ALA A 54 3.21 -10.34 10.41
CA ALA A 54 4.29 -11.29 10.11
C ALA A 54 5.09 -11.73 11.34
N GLN A 55 5.21 -10.86 12.35
CA GLN A 55 5.79 -11.18 13.66
C GLN A 55 4.81 -11.96 14.59
N GLY A 56 3.54 -12.13 14.20
CA GLY A 56 2.51 -12.72 15.05
C GLY A 56 1.95 -11.76 16.11
N LYS A 57 2.32 -10.47 16.09
CA LYS A 57 1.81 -9.41 16.97
C LYS A 57 0.41 -8.94 16.53
N ASN A 58 -0.52 -9.88 16.37
CA ASN A 58 -1.84 -9.64 15.75
C ASN A 58 -2.66 -8.58 16.47
N GLN A 59 -2.61 -8.54 17.81
CA GLN A 59 -3.32 -7.52 18.59
C GLN A 59 -2.88 -6.09 18.24
N LEU A 60 -1.56 -5.85 18.09
CA LEU A 60 -1.04 -4.54 17.70
C LEU A 60 -1.40 -4.22 16.24
N ALA A 61 -1.35 -5.23 15.36
CA ALA A 61 -1.75 -5.07 13.97
C ALA A 61 -3.23 -4.66 13.85
N ASP A 62 -4.12 -5.29 14.61
CA ASP A 62 -5.56 -4.99 14.57
C ASP A 62 -5.86 -3.60 15.16
N GLN A 63 -5.14 -3.19 16.22
CA GLN A 63 -5.22 -1.84 16.78
C GLN A 63 -4.78 -0.78 15.77
N LEU A 64 -3.71 -1.01 15.01
CA LEU A 64 -3.29 -0.06 13.96
C LEU A 64 -4.23 -0.08 12.75
N ALA A 65 -4.70 -1.26 12.34
CA ALA A 65 -5.64 -1.39 11.22
C ALA A 65 -6.98 -0.70 11.51
N SER A 66 -7.43 -0.65 12.78
CA SER A 66 -8.63 0.10 13.16
C SER A 66 -8.47 1.60 12.94
N ARG A 67 -7.27 2.15 13.16
CA ARG A 67 -6.99 3.58 12.91
C ARG A 67 -7.09 3.96 11.44
N LEU A 68 -6.77 3.02 10.56
CA LEU A 68 -6.93 3.21 9.12
C LEU A 68 -8.39 3.13 8.65
N LYS A 69 -9.36 2.73 9.51
CA LYS A 69 -10.78 2.64 9.11
C LYS A 69 -11.42 4.00 8.85
N LEU A 70 -10.82 5.07 9.37
CA LEU A 70 -11.22 6.46 9.16
C LEU A 70 -10.55 7.07 7.92
N ILE A 71 -10.04 6.25 7.00
CA ILE A 71 -9.60 6.69 5.68
C ILE A 71 -10.59 6.10 4.69
N ASP A 72 -11.51 6.94 4.22
CA ASP A 72 -12.39 6.63 3.11
C ASP A 72 -12.16 7.59 1.93
N GLN A 73 -12.92 7.38 0.87
CA GLN A 73 -12.79 8.15 -0.36
C GLN A 73 -13.23 9.61 -0.16
N GLU A 74 -14.21 9.88 0.71
CA GLU A 74 -14.71 11.24 0.98
C GLU A 74 -13.65 12.05 1.73
N ASP A 75 -13.03 11.46 2.76
CA ASP A 75 -11.91 12.07 3.50
C ASP A 75 -10.71 12.41 2.61
N LEU A 76 -10.41 11.55 1.64
CA LEU A 76 -9.32 11.75 0.68
C LEU A 76 -9.66 12.79 -0.39
N VAL A 77 -10.93 12.90 -0.80
CA VAL A 77 -11.40 13.91 -1.76
C VAL A 77 -11.44 15.30 -1.14
N GLU A 78 -11.83 15.43 0.13
CA GLU A 78 -11.83 16.72 0.83
C GLU A 78 -10.42 17.26 1.13
N ASN A 79 -9.43 16.38 1.31
CA ASN A 79 -8.07 16.76 1.71
C ASN A 79 -7.01 16.75 0.60
N ALA A 80 -7.29 16.20 -0.58
CA ALA A 80 -6.30 16.09 -1.66
C ALA A 80 -6.68 16.90 -2.91
N PHE A 81 -5.74 17.73 -3.37
CA PHE A 81 -5.69 18.18 -4.77
C PHE A 81 -5.70 16.96 -5.70
N ASN A 82 -6.78 16.72 -6.45
CA ASN A 82 -6.91 15.97 -7.72
C ASN A 82 -5.89 14.85 -8.09
N PHE A 83 -5.53 13.93 -7.18
CA PHE A 83 -4.74 12.73 -7.51
C PHE A 83 -5.55 11.44 -7.32
N GLU A 84 -6.62 11.27 -8.10
CA GLU A 84 -7.54 10.12 -8.00
C GLU A 84 -6.84 8.76 -7.94
N VAL A 85 -5.77 8.61 -8.71
CA VAL A 85 -4.94 7.40 -8.76
C VAL A 85 -4.21 7.12 -7.44
N GLN A 86 -3.64 8.16 -6.82
CA GLN A 86 -2.93 7.99 -5.55
C GLN A 86 -3.92 7.67 -4.42
N ASN A 87 -5.11 8.26 -4.47
CA ASN A 87 -6.19 7.95 -3.54
C ASN A 87 -6.58 6.46 -3.63
N ASP A 88 -6.75 5.92 -4.83
CA ASP A 88 -7.04 4.49 -5.01
C ASP A 88 -5.90 3.59 -4.49
N LEU A 89 -4.64 3.95 -4.70
CA LEU A 89 -3.51 3.19 -4.15
C LEU A 89 -3.49 3.21 -2.62
N VAL A 90 -3.73 4.37 -2.00
CA VAL A 90 -3.84 4.49 -0.54
C VAL A 90 -5.00 3.64 -0.02
N LEU A 91 -6.16 3.71 -0.68
CA LEU A 91 -7.32 2.89 -0.32
C LEU A 91 -7.02 1.40 -0.46
N ALA A 92 -6.31 0.98 -1.52
CA ALA A 92 -5.89 -0.40 -1.70
C ALA A 92 -5.00 -0.87 -0.53
N GLU A 93 -3.99 -0.09 -0.15
CA GLU A 93 -3.10 -0.40 0.97
C GLU A 93 -3.87 -0.51 2.30
N VAL A 94 -4.75 0.46 2.56
CA VAL A 94 -5.60 0.48 3.76
C VAL A 94 -6.49 -0.75 3.83
N LYS A 95 -7.17 -1.09 2.73
CA LYS A 95 -8.04 -2.28 2.68
C LYS A 95 -7.24 -3.57 2.83
N ALA A 96 -6.05 -3.66 2.24
CA ALA A 96 -5.19 -4.83 2.39
C ALA A 96 -4.67 -4.98 3.84
N ALA A 97 -4.28 -3.89 4.51
CA ALA A 97 -3.88 -3.89 5.92
C ALA A 97 -5.03 -4.32 6.85
N GLN A 98 -6.26 -3.97 6.49
CA GLN A 98 -7.51 -4.41 7.13
C GLN A 98 -7.96 -5.82 6.72
N GLN A 99 -7.19 -6.52 5.87
CA GLN A 99 -7.51 -7.85 5.35
C GLN A 99 -8.78 -7.90 4.48
N HIS A 100 -9.24 -6.75 3.98
CA HIS A 100 -10.32 -6.65 3.00
C HIS A 100 -9.77 -6.77 1.57
N TYR A 101 -9.26 -7.96 1.25
CA TYR A 101 -8.49 -8.22 0.03
C TYR A 101 -9.27 -8.01 -1.28
N ASP A 102 -10.57 -8.32 -1.30
CA ASP A 102 -11.41 -8.03 -2.48
C ASP A 102 -11.52 -6.53 -2.76
N GLN A 103 -11.71 -5.72 -1.71
CA GLN A 103 -11.76 -4.27 -1.86
C GLN A 103 -10.40 -3.72 -2.27
N ALA A 104 -9.31 -4.23 -1.69
CA ALA A 104 -7.95 -3.86 -2.07
C ALA A 104 -7.69 -4.12 -3.56
N MET A 105 -8.12 -5.29 -4.07
CA MET A 105 -8.01 -5.63 -5.49
C MET A 105 -8.82 -4.69 -6.38
N ASN A 106 -10.04 -4.34 -5.99
CA ASN A 106 -10.86 -3.41 -6.77
C ASN A 106 -10.20 -2.03 -6.89
N TYR A 107 -9.62 -1.52 -5.80
CA TYR A 107 -8.89 -0.25 -5.83
C TYR A 107 -7.60 -0.32 -6.64
N LEU A 108 -6.83 -1.43 -6.53
CA LEU A 108 -5.66 -1.64 -7.40
C LEU A 108 -6.05 -1.61 -8.87
N GLN A 109 -7.12 -2.32 -9.25
CA GLN A 109 -7.61 -2.32 -10.63
C GLN A 109 -8.03 -0.91 -11.07
N SER A 110 -8.77 -0.18 -10.23
CA SER A 110 -9.21 1.18 -10.55
C SER A 110 -8.04 2.14 -10.78
N ALA A 111 -6.98 2.06 -9.96
CA ALA A 111 -5.76 2.85 -10.15
C ALA A 111 -5.10 2.56 -11.51
N ILE A 112 -5.03 1.29 -11.91
CA ILE A 112 -4.46 0.89 -13.21
C ILE A 112 -5.33 1.37 -14.38
N ASP A 113 -6.65 1.21 -14.28
CA ASP A 113 -7.59 1.64 -15.33
C ASP A 113 -7.54 3.15 -15.58
N LYS A 114 -7.20 3.94 -14.55
CA LYS A 114 -6.98 5.40 -14.62
C LYS A 114 -5.60 5.78 -15.17
N GLY A 115 -4.78 4.82 -15.60
CA GLY A 115 -3.51 5.06 -16.28
C GLY A 115 -2.28 5.09 -15.38
N PHE A 116 -2.36 4.55 -14.16
CA PHE A 116 -1.20 4.50 -13.28
C PHE A 116 -0.15 3.49 -13.75
N LEU A 117 1.06 3.97 -14.08
CA LEU A 117 2.14 3.09 -14.54
C LEU A 117 3.52 3.43 -13.94
N LEU A 118 3.72 4.61 -13.38
CA LEU A 118 5.03 4.99 -12.85
C LEU A 118 5.30 4.31 -11.49
N ASN A 119 6.47 3.69 -11.34
CA ASN A 119 6.90 3.02 -10.11
C ASN A 119 5.97 1.89 -9.60
N TRP A 120 5.12 1.33 -10.47
CA TRP A 120 4.14 0.29 -10.11
C TRP A 120 4.80 -0.93 -9.43
N ARG A 121 6.04 -1.28 -9.81
CA ARG A 121 6.79 -2.36 -9.16
C ARG A 121 7.00 -2.10 -7.67
N VAL A 122 7.37 -0.88 -7.30
CA VAL A 122 7.61 -0.51 -5.90
C VAL A 122 6.30 -0.42 -5.12
N LEU A 123 5.29 0.18 -5.73
CA LEU A 123 4.04 0.51 -5.05
C LEU A 123 3.05 -0.65 -4.98
N ILE A 124 3.14 -1.60 -5.90
CA ILE A 124 2.22 -2.74 -6.00
C ILE A 124 2.99 -4.06 -5.79
N ALA A 125 3.86 -4.44 -6.73
CA ALA A 125 4.47 -5.79 -6.76
C ALA A 125 5.41 -6.08 -5.58
N TYR A 126 6.16 -5.07 -5.15
CA TYR A 126 7.16 -5.17 -4.09
C TYR A 126 6.66 -4.57 -2.78
N ASN A 127 5.40 -4.13 -2.73
CA ASN A 127 4.83 -3.59 -1.53
C ASN A 127 4.38 -4.74 -0.62
N PRO A 128 4.99 -4.91 0.58
CA PRO A 128 4.69 -6.04 1.45
C PRO A 128 3.22 -6.08 1.88
N VAL A 129 2.53 -4.93 1.89
CA VAL A 129 1.09 -4.83 2.20
C VAL A 129 0.25 -5.75 1.32
N PHE A 130 0.66 -5.98 0.07
CA PHE A 130 -0.05 -6.83 -0.89
C PHE A 130 0.44 -8.28 -0.93
N THR A 131 1.34 -8.71 -0.04
CA THR A 131 1.88 -10.08 -0.06
C THR A 131 0.79 -11.15 0.01
N ALA A 132 -0.29 -10.89 0.72
CA ALA A 132 -1.43 -11.80 0.81
C ALA A 132 -2.14 -12.01 -0.54
N LEU A 133 -2.06 -11.04 -1.45
CA LEU A 133 -2.67 -11.07 -2.78
C LEU A 133 -1.81 -11.83 -3.80
N HIS A 134 -0.55 -12.17 -3.51
CA HIS A 134 0.35 -12.78 -4.50
C HIS A 134 -0.12 -14.15 -5.04
N LYS A 135 -1.08 -14.79 -4.37
CA LYS A 135 -1.71 -16.05 -4.81
C LYS A 135 -3.08 -15.84 -5.45
N ASP A 136 -3.61 -14.62 -5.45
CA ASP A 136 -4.88 -14.26 -6.08
C ASP A 136 -4.69 -14.21 -7.61
N PRO A 137 -5.46 -14.97 -8.40
CA PRO A 137 -5.38 -14.94 -9.86
C PRO A 137 -5.56 -13.54 -10.46
N ARG A 138 -6.39 -12.68 -9.84
CA ARG A 138 -6.62 -11.30 -10.29
C ARG A 138 -5.37 -10.44 -10.10
N TYR A 139 -4.69 -10.60 -8.96
CA TYR A 139 -3.44 -9.90 -8.69
C TYR A 139 -2.34 -10.34 -9.66
N ILE A 140 -2.19 -11.65 -9.87
CA ILE A 140 -1.24 -12.20 -10.85
C ILE A 140 -1.50 -11.64 -12.25
N ALA A 141 -2.76 -11.61 -12.68
CA ALA A 141 -3.15 -11.04 -13.97
C ALA A 141 -2.82 -9.54 -14.07
N LEU A 142 -3.12 -8.76 -13.02
CA LEU A 142 -2.80 -7.33 -12.94
C LEU A 142 -1.29 -7.07 -13.03
N ILE A 143 -0.46 -7.84 -12.33
CA ILE A 143 1.00 -7.74 -12.44
C ILE A 143 1.49 -8.07 -13.86
N ASN A 144 0.96 -9.12 -14.49
CA ASN A 144 1.33 -9.48 -15.86
C ASN A 144 0.94 -8.40 -16.88
N GLN A 145 -0.21 -7.75 -16.69
CA GLN A 145 -0.64 -6.62 -17.51
C GLN A 145 0.35 -5.44 -17.38
N LEU A 146 0.75 -5.09 -16.16
CA LEU A 146 1.70 -4.00 -15.89
C LEU A 146 3.10 -4.29 -16.46
N GLU A 147 3.56 -5.54 -16.37
CA GLU A 147 4.81 -5.97 -16.99
C GLU A 147 4.76 -5.83 -18.52
N THR A 148 3.67 -6.30 -19.13
CA THR A 148 3.48 -6.24 -20.59
C THR A 148 3.47 -4.79 -21.08
N GLU A 149 2.75 -3.91 -20.40
CA GLU A 149 2.68 -2.49 -20.76
C GLU A 149 4.03 -1.79 -20.55
N ALA A 150 4.75 -2.09 -19.47
CA ALA A 150 6.08 -1.53 -19.24
C ALA A 150 7.09 -1.92 -20.33
N LEU A 151 7.04 -3.17 -20.80
CA LEU A 151 7.88 -3.64 -21.91
C LEU A 151 7.51 -2.93 -23.22
N ARG A 152 6.21 -2.75 -23.49
CA ARG A 152 5.71 -2.01 -24.65
C ARG A 152 6.23 -0.57 -24.67
N GLN A 153 6.14 0.14 -23.55
CA GLN A 153 6.61 1.52 -23.45
C GLN A 153 8.12 1.65 -23.65
N LYS A 154 8.88 0.71 -23.06
CA LYS A 154 10.34 0.66 -23.27
C LYS A 154 10.70 0.47 -24.74
N ALA A 155 10.01 -0.43 -25.45
CA ALA A 155 10.24 -0.65 -26.88
C ALA A 155 9.90 0.60 -27.71
N LEU A 156 8.81 1.30 -27.39
CA LEU A 156 8.43 2.54 -28.07
C LEU A 156 9.49 3.64 -27.86
N GLN A 157 10.01 3.79 -26.64
CA GLN A 157 11.06 4.76 -26.35
C GLN A 157 12.33 4.51 -27.17
N GLN A 158 12.77 3.24 -27.28
CA GLN A 158 13.94 2.87 -28.07
C GLN A 158 13.81 3.21 -29.55
N VAL A 159 12.59 3.12 -30.11
CA VAL A 159 12.32 3.52 -31.51
C VAL A 159 12.38 5.03 -31.69
N VAL A 160 11.93 5.79 -30.69
CA VAL A 160 12.01 7.26 -30.69
C VAL A 160 13.46 7.74 -30.59
N ASP A 161 14.26 7.11 -29.72
CA ASP A 161 15.66 7.50 -29.50
C ASP A 161 16.60 7.18 -30.69
N GLN A 162 16.14 6.36 -31.64
CA GLN A 162 16.88 5.98 -32.85
C GLN A 162 16.55 6.85 -34.08
N ARG A 163 15.66 7.86 -33.94
CA ARG A 163 15.28 8.81 -35.00
C ARG A 163 15.93 10.16 -34.77
#